data_AF-W1YN53-F1
#
_entry.id   AF-W1YN53-F1
#
_cell.length_a   1.000
_cell.length_b   1.000
_cell.length_c   1.000
_cell.angle_alpha   90.00
_cell.angle_beta   90.00
_cell.angle_gamma   90.00
#
_symmetry.space_group_name_H-M   'P 1'
#
loop_
_entity.id
_entity.type
_entity.pdbx_description
1 polymer ?
#
loop_
_entity_poly.entity_id
_entity_poly.type
_entity_poly.pdbx_seq_one_letter_code
_entity_poly.pdbx_strand_id
1 'polypeptide(L)' 'ISRQLWWGHRIPAWYCDDCGKTIVSREDITECPHCHGHVTQDPDVLDTWFSSGLWPFATMGWPEQTPELK' A
#
# COMPACT_ATOMS: atom_id res chain seq x y z
N ILE A 1 0.62 -6.07 -10.55
CA ILE A 1 -0.55 -5.52 -9.81
C ILE A 1 -0.63 -4.00 -9.88
N SER A 2 0.48 -3.31 -10.20
CA SER A 2 0.50 -1.87 -10.45
C SER A 2 -0.36 -1.48 -11.65
N ARG A 3 -1.10 -0.37 -11.54
CA ARG A 3 -1.88 0.25 -12.60
C ARG A 3 -1.66 1.77 -12.60
N GLN A 4 -1.37 2.32 -13.78
CA GLN A 4 -1.22 3.76 -14.01
C GLN A 4 -2.62 4.39 -14.21
N LEU A 5 -3.46 4.29 -13.18
CA LEU A 5 -4.83 4.78 -13.16
C LEU A 5 -5.01 5.72 -11.99
N TRP A 6 -5.99 6.62 -12.10
CA TRP A 6 -6.31 7.54 -11.01
C TRP A 6 -7.23 6.92 -9.95
N TRP A 7 -7.93 5.84 -10.30
CA TRP A 7 -8.88 5.18 -9.41
C TRP A 7 -8.39 3.80 -8.97
N GLY A 8 -8.19 3.67 -7.67
CA GLY A 8 -7.81 2.42 -7.01
C GLY A 8 -7.17 2.68 -5.66
N HIS A 9 -6.82 1.62 -4.94
CA HIS A 9 -6.06 1.73 -3.70
C HIS A 9 -4.62 2.11 -4.04
N ARG A 10 -4.15 3.26 -3.56
CA ARG A 10 -2.76 3.70 -3.80
C ARG A 10 -1.79 2.70 -3.21
N ILE A 11 -0.72 2.39 -3.95
CA ILE A 11 0.27 1.41 -3.49
C ILE A 11 1.00 1.98 -2.25
N PRO A 12 1.11 1.22 -1.14
CA PRO A 12 1.80 1.67 0.07
C PRO A 12 3.32 1.47 -0.07
N ALA A 13 3.90 2.04 -1.13
CA ALA A 13 5.32 2.08 -1.40
C ALA A 13 5.77 3.52 -1.61
N TRP A 14 6.97 3.83 -1.14
CA TRP A 14 7.60 5.13 -1.23
C TRP A 14 9.00 4.98 -1.79
N TYR A 15 9.43 5.99 -2.54
CA TYR A 15 10.78 6.10 -3.08
C TYR A 15 11.48 7.25 -2.39
N CYS A 16 12.68 7.01 -1.88
CA CYS A 16 13.51 8.08 -1.35
C CYS A 16 14.21 8.81 -2.49
N ASP A 17 14.05 10.13 -2.55
CA ASP A 17 14.61 10.96 -3.61
C ASP A 17 16.13 11.11 -3.49
N ASP A 18 16.68 10.97 -2.27
CA ASP A 18 18.11 11.13 -2.01
C ASP A 18 18.92 9.84 -2.19
N CYS A 19 18.42 8.71 -1.66
CA CYS A 19 19.16 7.44 -1.69
C CYS A 19 18.60 6.40 -2.66
N GLY A 20 17.49 6.68 -3.33
CA GLY A 20 16.87 5.80 -4.34
C GLY A 20 16.27 4.51 -3.78
N LYS A 21 16.18 4.36 -2.45
CA LYS A 21 15.61 3.16 -1.83
C LYS A 21 14.10 3.16 -1.92
N THR A 22 13.55 1.98 -2.17
CA THR A 22 12.11 1.69 -2.05
C THR A 22 11.78 1.29 -0.62
N ILE A 23 10.74 1.88 -0.08
CA ILE A 23 10.27 1.66 1.29
C ILE A 23 8.81 1.25 1.22
N VAL A 24 8.43 0.20 1.95
CA VAL A 24 7.05 -0.28 2.04
C VAL A 24 6.64 -0.22 3.50
N SER A 25 5.50 0.40 3.78
CA SER A 25 5.03 0.64 5.14
C SER A 25 3.52 0.45 5.23
N ARG A 26 3.04 0.07 6.41
CA ARG A 26 1.59 0.04 6.71
C ARG A 26 1.04 1.42 7.04
N GLU A 27 1.90 2.30 7.50
CA GLU A 27 1.59 3.68 7.88
C GLU A 27 2.29 4.63 6.92
N ASP A 28 1.72 5.81 6.72
CA ASP A 28 2.33 6.84 5.88
C ASP A 28 3.64 7.31 6.50
N ILE A 29 4.70 7.34 5.68
CA ILE A 29 6.01 7.84 6.09
C ILE A 29 6.27 9.22 5.48
N THR A 30 6.92 10.08 6.25
CA THR A 30 7.28 11.45 5.85
C THR A 30 8.77 11.60 5.52
N GLU A 31 9.59 10.65 5.95
CA GLU A 31 11.04 10.64 5.74
C GLU A 31 11.58 9.23 5.49
N CYS A 32 12.73 9.15 4.83
CA CYS A 32 13.38 7.88 4.57
C CYS A 32 13.98 7.28 5.85
N PRO A 33 13.67 6.02 6.23
CA PRO A 33 14.22 5.39 7.43
C PRO A 33 15.72 5.09 7.34
N HIS A 34 16.35 5.29 6.18
CA HIS A 34 17.76 5.02 5.96
C HIS A 34 18.65 6.26 5.98
N CYS A 35 18.17 7.36 5.39
CA CYS A 35 18.97 8.59 5.24
C CYS A 35 18.24 9.84 5.73
N HIS A 36 17.01 9.72 6.25
CA HIS A 36 16.12 10.81 6.66
C HIS A 36 15.83 11.83 5.54
N GLY A 37 16.00 11.39 4.29
CA GLY A 37 15.70 12.15 3.09
C GLY A 37 14.21 12.24 2.77
N HIS A 38 13.85 13.10 1.82
CA HIS A 38 12.47 13.19 1.34
C HIS A 38 12.03 11.88 0.66
N VAL A 39 10.74 11.55 0.80
CA VAL A 39 10.14 10.35 0.24
C VAL A 39 8.88 10.72 -0.54
N THR A 40 8.76 10.14 -1.73
CA THR A 40 7.60 10.29 -2.61
C THR A 40 6.86 8.96 -2.70
N GLN A 41 5.58 8.94 -2.36
CA GLN A 41 4.75 7.74 -2.48
C GLN A 41 4.48 7.41 -3.96
N ASP A 42 4.47 6.12 -4.29
CA ASP A 42 4.17 5.60 -5.62
C ASP A 42 2.86 6.20 -6.18
N PRO A 43 2.86 6.76 -7.39
CA PRO A 43 1.66 7.32 -8.00
C PRO A 43 0.68 6.24 -8.50
N ASP A 44 1.11 4.99 -8.62
CA ASP A 44 0.27 3.90 -9.10
C ASP A 44 -0.75 3.43 -8.06
N VAL A 45 -1.80 2.79 -8.57
CA VAL A 45 -2.83 2.13 -7.78
C VAL A 45 -2.82 0.62 -8.00
N LEU A 46 -3.35 -0.11 -7.02
CA LEU A 46 -3.55 -1.55 -7.11
C LEU A 46 -4.70 -1.88 -8.08
N ASP A 47 -4.49 -2.94 -8.86
CA ASP A 47 -5.50 -3.52 -9.75
C ASP A 47 -6.80 -3.87 -8.99
N THR A 48 -7.96 -3.57 -9.58
CA THR A 48 -9.28 -3.97 -9.06
C THR A 48 -9.38 -5.48 -8.82
N TRP A 49 -8.67 -6.30 -9.62
CA TRP A 49 -8.61 -7.75 -9.39
C TRP A 49 -7.88 -8.12 -8.10
N PHE A 50 -6.91 -7.30 -7.66
CA PHE A 50 -6.21 -7.49 -6.39
C PHE A 50 -7.16 -7.34 -5.21
N SER A 51 -7.94 -6.26 -5.16
CA SER A 51 -8.92 -6.06 -4.09
C SER A 51 -10.10 -7.03 -4.17
N SER A 52 -10.54 -7.39 -5.38
CA SER A 52 -11.63 -8.36 -5.56
C SER A 52 -11.26 -9.75 -5.04
N GLY A 53 -10.00 -10.15 -5.18
CA GLY A 53 -9.50 -11.41 -4.62
C GLY A 53 -9.56 -11.48 -3.08
N LEU A 54 -9.63 -10.33 -2.40
CA LEU A 54 -9.73 -10.25 -0.95
C LEU A 54 -11.19 -10.21 -0.46
N TRP A 55 -12.17 -10.15 -1.35
CA TRP A 55 -13.57 -9.94 -1.01
C TRP A 55 -14.10 -10.91 0.06
N PRO A 56 -13.90 -12.24 -0.03
CA PRO A 56 -14.45 -13.18 0.97
C PRO A 56 -13.96 -12.89 2.39
N PHE A 57 -12.74 -12.38 2.54
CA PHE A 57 -12.15 -12.09 3.85
C PHE A 57 -12.50 -10.68 4.31
N ALA A 58 -12.41 -9.70 3.41
CA ALA A 58 -12.67 -8.30 3.71
C ALA A 58 -14.10 -8.08 4.22
N THR A 59 -15.09 -8.76 3.64
CA THR A 59 -16.49 -8.67 4.11
C THR A 59 -16.71 -9.32 5.48
N MET A 60 -15.81 -10.21 5.90
CA MET A 60 -15.85 -10.85 7.21
C MET A 60 -15.02 -10.10 8.25
N GLY A 61 -14.43 -8.94 7.91
CA GLY A 61 -13.69 -8.09 8.85
C GLY A 61 -12.18 -8.28 8.87
N TRP A 62 -11.61 -9.04 7.92
CA TRP A 62 -10.17 -9.06 7.70
C TRP A 62 -9.68 -7.64 7.35
N PRO A 63 -8.56 -7.15 7.92
CA PRO A 63 -7.48 -7.91 8.57
C PRO A 63 -7.68 -8.29 10.05
N GLU A 64 -8.81 -7.93 10.65
CA GLU A 64 -9.07 -8.21 12.07
C GLU A 64 -9.63 -9.62 12.32
N GLN A 65 -9.39 -10.16 13.51
CA GLN A 65 -9.87 -11.50 13.91
C GLN A 65 -11.29 -11.47 14.49
N THR A 66 -12.25 -11.09 13.66
CA THR A 66 -13.67 -11.09 14.01
C THR A 66 -14.22 -12.52 14.17
N PRO A 67 -15.36 -12.69 14.88
CA PRO A 67 -16.07 -13.98 14.91
C PRO A 67 -16.51 -14.48 13.53
N GLU A 68 -16.86 -13.57 12.62
CA GLU A 68 -17.33 -13.90 11.26
C GLU A 68 -16.22 -14.45 10.37
N LEU A 69 -14.95 -14.17 10.67
CA LEU A 69 -13.78 -14.67 9.94
C LEU A 69 -13.28 -16.04 10.43
N LYS A 70 -13.74 -16.51 11.60
CA LYS A 70 -13.25 -17.73 12.28
C LYS A 70 -14.02 -18.99 11.94
#